data_AF-J0XCR9-F1
#
_entry.id   AF-J0XCR9-F1
#
_cell.length_a   1.000
_cell.length_b   1.000
_cell.length_c   1.000
_cell.angle_alpha   90.00
_cell.angle_beta   90.00
_cell.angle_gamma   90.00
#
_symmetry.space_group_name_H-M   'P 1'
#
loop_
_entity.id
_entity.type
_entity.pdbx_description
1 polymer ?
#
loop_
_entity_poly.entity_id
_entity_poly.type
_entity_poly.pdbx_seq_one_letter_code
_entity_poly.pdbx_strand_id
1 'polypeptide(L)'
;MKTIIEKNPDAPGLARASSIASALLRYHRVDRFVDLPTSDEVELTGEQWSLLRRSRRHLGRLTRRPEVTLAVCAQCGAAYTRVPGASMPKRCTLSPGCTGRVVWAGRAVVRQADAS
;
A
#
# COMPACT_ATOMS: atom_id res chain seq x y z
N MET A 1 3.73 15.46 -18.57
CA MET A 1 2.66 14.47 -18.30
C MET A 1 2.84 13.97 -16.88
N LYS A 2 1.84 14.10 -16.01
CA LYS A 2 2.00 13.85 -14.57
C LYS A 2 1.24 12.59 -14.17
N THR A 3 1.93 11.59 -13.62
CA THR A 3 1.25 10.35 -13.19
C THR A 3 0.72 10.50 -11.76
N ILE A 4 -0.59 10.32 -11.58
CA ILE A 4 -1.28 10.35 -10.28
C ILE A 4 -1.62 8.93 -9.85
N ILE A 5 -1.33 8.58 -8.59
CA ILE A 5 -1.70 7.29 -8.01
C ILE A 5 -2.93 7.48 -7.10
N GLU A 6 -4.11 7.13 -7.61
CA GLU A 6 -5.39 7.12 -6.88
C GLU A 6 -5.52 5.84 -6.03
N LYS A 7 -5.91 6.02 -4.77
CA LYS A 7 -5.88 4.99 -3.72
C LYS A 7 -7.17 5.05 -2.93
N ASN A 8 -7.48 3.95 -2.23
CA ASN A 8 -8.51 3.95 -1.20
C ASN A 8 -8.12 4.94 -0.07
N PRO A 9 -8.81 6.09 0.08
CA PRO A 9 -8.47 7.10 1.10
C PRO A 9 -8.76 6.58 2.51
N ASP A 10 -9.68 5.62 2.64
CA ASP A 10 -10.09 5.04 3.92
C ASP A 10 -9.10 3.98 4.44
N ALA A 11 -8.04 3.71 3.68
CA ALA A 11 -6.98 2.79 4.09
C ALA A 11 -6.08 3.46 5.17
N PRO A 12 -5.87 2.81 6.32
CA PRO A 12 -4.95 3.24 7.39
C PRO A 12 -3.50 3.18 6.92
N GLY A 13 -2.64 3.91 7.61
CA GLY A 13 -1.27 4.24 7.18
C GLY A 13 -0.52 3.12 6.44
N LEU A 14 -0.38 1.93 7.05
CA LEU A 14 0.37 0.82 6.44
C LEU A 14 -0.34 0.20 5.21
N ALA A 15 -1.67 0.06 5.24
CA ALA A 15 -2.42 -0.40 4.06
C ALA A 15 -2.36 0.61 2.92
N ARG A 16 -2.48 1.91 3.25
CA ARG A 16 -2.32 2.99 2.27
C ARG A 16 -0.91 2.94 1.68
N ALA A 17 0.13 2.92 2.53
CA ALA A 17 1.53 2.82 2.12
C ALA A 17 1.82 1.61 1.22
N SER A 18 1.28 0.43 1.58
CA SER A 18 1.42 -0.80 0.79
C SER A 18 0.74 -0.69 -0.58
N SER A 19 -0.41 -0.02 -0.64
CA SER A 19 -1.10 0.27 -1.90
C SER A 19 -0.27 1.22 -2.78
N ILE A 20 0.27 2.32 -2.21
CA ILE A 20 1.19 3.24 -2.92
C ILE A 20 2.37 2.49 -3.51
N ALA A 21 3.07 1.74 -2.68
CA ALA A 21 4.25 0.97 -3.05
C ALA A 21 3.92 -0.03 -4.17
N SER A 22 2.78 -0.73 -4.09
CA SER A 22 2.35 -1.66 -5.14
C SER A 22 2.13 -0.99 -6.49
N ALA A 23 1.57 0.23 -6.51
CA ALA A 23 1.41 0.98 -7.76
C ALA A 23 2.76 1.41 -8.34
N LEU A 24 3.65 1.95 -7.50
CA LEU A 24 4.99 2.37 -7.91
C LEU A 24 5.77 1.20 -8.54
N LEU A 25 5.71 0.01 -7.92
CA LEU A 25 6.36 -1.19 -8.45
C LEU A 25 5.85 -1.59 -9.84
N ARG A 26 4.54 -1.47 -10.06
CA ARG A 26 3.93 -1.78 -11.37
C ARG A 26 4.28 -0.72 -12.42
N TYR A 27 4.26 0.54 -12.03
CA TYR A 27 4.56 1.67 -12.91
C TYR A 27 6.01 1.60 -13.40
N HIS A 28 6.98 1.54 -12.48
CA HIS A 28 8.41 1.45 -12.80
C HIS A 28 8.85 0.05 -13.26
N ARG A 29 7.94 -0.94 -13.25
CA ARG A 29 8.21 -2.33 -13.61
C ARG A 29 9.35 -2.99 -12.81
N VAL A 30 9.65 -2.52 -11.61
CA VAL A 30 10.65 -3.11 -10.70
C VAL A 30 10.02 -4.12 -9.76
N ASP A 31 10.77 -5.16 -9.38
CA ASP A 31 10.22 -6.28 -8.63
C ASP A 31 10.19 -6.09 -7.13
N ARG A 32 11.08 -5.29 -6.52
CA ARG A 32 11.11 -5.06 -5.06
C ARG A 32 11.06 -3.58 -4.73
N PHE A 33 10.47 -3.25 -3.58
CA PHE A 33 10.34 -1.85 -3.13
C PHE A 33 11.68 -1.13 -2.98
N VAL A 34 12.73 -1.86 -2.59
CA VAL A 34 14.08 -1.30 -2.43
C VAL A 34 14.72 -0.89 -3.75
N ASP A 35 14.23 -1.42 -4.87
CA ASP A 35 14.74 -1.14 -6.22
C ASP A 35 13.95 0.01 -6.88
N LEU A 36 12.99 0.64 -6.18
CA LEU A 36 12.25 1.77 -6.73
C LEU A 36 13.21 2.94 -6.98
N PRO A 37 13.17 3.54 -8.19
CA PRO A 37 13.96 4.72 -8.46
C PRO A 37 13.49 5.87 -7.56
N THR A 38 14.42 6.71 -7.14
CA THR A 38 14.11 7.97 -6.44
C THR A 38 13.59 9.06 -7.39
N SER A 39 13.19 8.68 -8.60
CA SER A 39 12.95 9.57 -9.75
C SER A 39 11.74 10.49 -9.57
N ASP A 40 11.87 11.70 -10.12
CA ASP A 40 10.86 12.77 -10.16
C ASP A 40 9.66 12.49 -11.10
N GLU A 41 9.64 11.33 -11.77
CA GLU A 41 8.58 10.95 -12.71
C GLU A 41 7.21 10.71 -12.05
N VAL A 42 7.18 10.48 -10.74
CA VAL A 42 5.94 10.28 -9.98
C VAL A 42 5.83 11.32 -8.88
N GLU A 43 4.83 12.17 -8.98
CA GLU A 43 4.57 13.18 -7.95
C GLU A 43 3.75 12.57 -6.80
N LEU A 44 4.38 12.41 -5.65
CA LEU A 44 3.74 11.99 -4.41
C LEU A 44 3.57 13.20 -3.49
N THR A 45 2.42 13.30 -2.82
CA THR A 45 2.23 14.33 -1.80
C THR A 45 3.18 14.11 -0.61
N GLY A 46 3.50 15.17 0.15
CA GLY A 46 4.36 15.05 1.34
C GLY A 46 3.85 14.02 2.36
N GLU A 47 2.53 13.90 2.49
CA GLU A 47 1.88 12.87 3.31
C GLU A 47 2.21 11.45 2.82
N GLN A 48 2.15 11.22 1.51
CA GLN A 48 2.46 9.93 0.89
C GLN A 48 3.94 9.56 1.04
N TRP A 49 4.84 10.53 0.85
CA TRP A 49 6.27 10.36 1.13
C TRP A 49 6.53 9.98 2.58
N SER A 50 5.89 10.68 3.53
CA SER A 50 5.99 10.39 4.96
C SER A 50 5.46 8.99 5.31
N LEU A 51 4.34 8.58 4.70
CA LEU A 51 3.78 7.23 4.85
C LEU A 51 4.73 6.13 4.36
N LEU A 52 5.30 6.30 3.17
CA LEU A 52 6.28 5.36 2.61
C LEU A 52 7.53 5.27 3.48
N ARG A 53 8.06 6.42 3.94
CA ARG A 53 9.26 6.47 4.78
C ARG A 53 9.05 5.76 6.12
N ARG A 54 7.95 6.06 6.81
CA ARG A 54 7.61 5.42 8.11
C ARG A 54 7.35 3.92 7.97
N SER A 55 6.86 3.47 6.82
CA SER A 55 6.52 2.07 6.57
C SER A 55 7.64 1.27 5.90
N ARG A 56 8.81 1.89 5.61
CA ARG A 56 9.87 1.32 4.77
C ARG A 56 10.28 -0.10 5.18
N ARG A 57 10.37 -0.38 6.49
CA ARG A 57 10.71 -1.72 7.01
C ARG A 57 9.72 -2.80 6.58
N HIS A 58 8.42 -2.48 6.57
CA HIS A 58 7.38 -3.40 6.12
C HIS A 58 7.34 -3.49 4.59
N LEU A 59 7.52 -2.36 3.91
CA LEU A 59 7.48 -2.28 2.45
C LEU A 59 8.65 -2.98 1.75
N GLY A 60 9.79 -3.14 2.41
CA GLY A 60 10.94 -3.86 1.84
C GLY A 60 10.65 -5.32 1.45
N ARG A 61 9.57 -5.91 1.99
CA ARG A 61 9.10 -7.27 1.66
C ARG A 61 8.10 -7.31 0.50
N LEU A 62 7.65 -6.15 0.05
CA LEU A 62 6.64 -6.03 -0.99
C LEU A 62 7.28 -6.25 -2.37
N THR A 63 6.65 -7.09 -3.18
CA THR A 63 7.05 -7.33 -4.56
C THR A 63 6.00 -6.87 -5.56
N ARG A 64 6.39 -6.71 -6.84
CA ARG A 64 5.50 -6.27 -7.93
C ARG A 64 4.35 -7.24 -8.19
N ARG A 65 4.64 -8.54 -8.07
CA ARG A 65 3.69 -9.65 -8.17
C ARG A 65 3.65 -10.36 -6.83
N PRO A 66 2.98 -9.77 -5.83
CA PRO A 66 2.95 -10.36 -4.50
C PRO A 66 2.10 -11.63 -4.55
N GLU A 67 2.70 -12.77 -4.25
CA GLU A 67 1.97 -14.00 -3.89
C GLU A 67 1.17 -13.78 -2.60
N VAL A 68 1.51 -12.75 -1.83
CA VAL A 68 0.85 -12.40 -0.57
C VAL A 68 0.61 -10.89 -0.50
N THR A 69 -0.66 -10.50 -0.41
CA THR A 69 -1.12 -9.11 -0.23
C THR A 69 -1.30 -8.76 1.26
N LEU A 70 -1.35 -7.47 1.60
CA LEU A 70 -1.52 -6.99 2.97
C LEU A 70 -2.94 -6.47 3.21
N ALA A 71 -3.51 -6.82 4.36
CA ALA A 71 -4.64 -6.13 4.97
C ALA A 71 -4.23 -5.65 6.36
N VAL A 72 -4.87 -4.61 6.91
CA VAL A 72 -4.51 -4.08 8.23
C VAL A 72 -5.75 -3.78 9.06
N CYS A 73 -5.64 -3.85 10.38
CA CYS A 73 -6.65 -3.29 11.26
C CYS A 73 -6.60 -1.76 11.23
N ALA A 74 -7.75 -1.12 11.01
CA ALA A 74 -7.86 0.33 10.96
C ALA A 74 -7.68 1.05 12.30
N GLN A 75 -7.73 0.30 13.39
CA GLN A 75 -7.62 0.86 14.73
C GLN A 75 -6.23 0.61 15.34
N CYS A 76 -5.80 -0.66 15.43
CA CYS A 76 -4.52 -1.00 16.08
C CYS A 76 -3.36 -1.19 15.11
N GLY A 77 -3.59 -1.15 13.79
CA GLY A 77 -2.53 -1.31 12.78
C GLY A 77 -2.01 -2.73 12.59
N ALA A 78 -2.55 -3.74 13.28
CA ALA A 78 -2.15 -5.13 13.11
C ALA A 78 -2.27 -5.57 11.63
N ALA A 79 -1.20 -6.16 11.10
CA ALA A 79 -1.09 -6.52 9.69
C ALA A 79 -1.41 -8.00 9.46
N TYR A 80 -2.29 -8.25 8.49
CA TYR A 80 -2.69 -9.55 8.00
C TYR A 80 -2.00 -9.79 6.67
N THR A 81 -1.36 -10.94 6.52
CA THR A 81 -0.86 -11.41 5.24
C THR A 81 -1.92 -12.29 4.59
N ARG A 82 -2.18 -12.05 3.31
CA ARG A 82 -3.20 -12.76 2.54
C ARG A 82 -2.64 -13.34 1.26
N VAL A 83 -2.82 -14.63 1.10
CA VAL A 83 -2.64 -15.34 -0.18
C VAL A 83 -3.89 -15.14 -1.06
N PRO A 84 -3.76 -14.97 -2.39
CA PRO A 84 -4.90 -14.97 -3.31
C PRO A 84 -5.86 -16.12 -3.03
N GLY A 85 -7.16 -15.83 -2.96
CA GLY A 85 -8.21 -16.83 -2.64
C GLY A 85 -8.56 -16.95 -1.16
N ALA A 86 -7.69 -16.53 -0.23
CA ALA A 86 -8.02 -16.58 1.20
C ALA A 86 -9.02 -15.48 1.61
N SER A 87 -9.99 -15.81 2.47
CA SER A 87 -10.87 -14.84 3.12
C SER A 87 -10.16 -14.14 4.26
N MET A 88 -10.35 -12.83 4.41
CA MET A 88 -9.86 -12.07 5.57
C MET A 88 -11.00 -11.86 6.58
N PRO A 89 -10.70 -11.84 7.89
CA PRO A 89 -11.70 -11.51 8.90
C PRO A 89 -12.18 -10.07 8.72
N LYS A 90 -13.46 -9.80 8.99
CA LYS A 90 -14.02 -8.43 8.91
C LYS A 90 -13.56 -7.54 10.08
N ARG A 91 -13.18 -8.15 11.20
CA ARG A 91 -12.73 -7.49 12.45
C ARG A 91 -11.35 -7.99 12.85
N CYS A 92 -10.66 -7.19 13.65
CA CYS A 92 -9.33 -7.54 14.13
C CYS A 92 -9.37 -8.77 15.05
N THR A 93 -8.57 -9.78 14.73
CA THR A 93 -8.39 -11.00 15.52
C THR A 93 -6.98 -11.11 16.12
N LEU A 94 -6.02 -10.30 15.65
CA LEU A 94 -4.61 -10.35 16.09
C LEU A 94 -4.32 -9.55 17.37
N SER A 95 -5.24 -8.69 17.82
CA SER A 95 -5.04 -7.83 18.98
C SER A 95 -6.21 -8.02 19.96
N PRO A 96 -5.97 -8.56 21.17
CA PRO A 96 -7.01 -8.78 22.15
C PRO A 96 -7.77 -7.50 22.48
N GLY A 97 -9.10 -7.56 22.50
CA GLY A 97 -9.97 -6.40 22.80
C GLY A 97 -10.09 -5.37 21.67
N CYS A 98 -9.38 -5.53 20.54
CA CYS A 98 -9.50 -4.61 19.42
C CYS A 98 -10.78 -4.88 18.62
N THR A 99 -11.63 -3.85 18.47
CA THR A 99 -12.89 -3.93 17.69
C THR A 99 -12.74 -3.38 16.26
N GLY A 100 -11.53 -3.00 15.88
CA GLY A 100 -11.23 -2.36 14.61
C GLY A 100 -11.55 -3.25 13.40
N ARG A 101 -11.97 -2.60 12.31
CA ARG A 101 -12.22 -3.27 11.03
C ARG A 101 -10.92 -3.59 10.33
N VAL A 102 -10.86 -4.75 9.69
CA VAL A 102 -9.75 -5.07 8.77
C VAL A 102 -10.07 -4.49 7.42
N VAL A 103 -9.12 -3.72 6.91
CA VAL A 103 -9.24 -2.99 5.65
C VAL A 103 -8.08 -3.35 4.75
N TRP A 104 -8.38 -3.36 3.46
CA TRP A 104 -7.53 -3.95 2.46
C TRP A 104 -6.54 -2.92 1.93
N ALA A 105 -5.29 -3.34 1.72
CA ALA A 105 -4.46 -2.66 0.74
C ALA A 105 -5.03 -3.01 -0.64
N GLY A 106 -5.99 -2.19 -1.10
CA GLY A 106 -6.59 -2.34 -2.42
C GLY A 106 -5.54 -2.25 -3.53
N ARG A 107 -5.92 -2.68 -4.72
CA ARG A 107 -5.14 -2.46 -5.95
C ARG A 107 -5.05 -0.96 -6.17
N ALA A 108 -3.86 -0.37 -6.06
CA ALA A 108 -3.70 1.05 -6.38
C ALA A 108 -3.94 1.27 -7.89
N VAL A 109 -4.65 2.35 -8.20
CA VAL A 109 -4.95 2.77 -9.56
C VAL A 109 -3.91 3.82 -9.95
N VAL A 110 -3.26 3.62 -11.09
CA VAL A 110 -2.32 4.58 -11.64
C VAL A 110 -3.02 5.26 -12.81
N ARG A 111 -3.13 6.58 -12.76
CA ARG A 111 -3.75 7.41 -13.80
C ARG A 111 -2.74 8.41 -14.30
N GLN A 112 -2.80 8.72 -15.58
CA GLN A 112 -2.06 9.84 -16.15
C GLN A 112 -2.95 11.08 -16.03
N ALA A 113 -2.41 12.16 -15.50
CA ALA A 113 -3.00 13.49 -15.57
C ALA A 113 -2.37 14.21 -16.77
N ASP A 114 -3.24 14.65 -17.67
CA ASP A 114 -2.87 15.50 -18.78
C ASP A 114 -2.34 16.83 -18.25
N ALA A 115 -1.28 17.34 -18.89
CA ALA A 115 -0.75 18.65 -18.57
C ALA A 115 -1.78 19.69 -18.99
N SER A 116 -2.41 20.33 -18.00
CA SER A 116 -3.16 21.57 -18.17
C SER A 116 -2.19 22.73 -18.36
#